data_AF-F0JIX6-F1
#
_entry.id   AF-F0JIX6-F1
#
_cell.length_a   1.000
_cell.length_b   1.000
_cell.length_c   1.000
_cell.angle_alpha   90.00
_cell.angle_beta   90.00
_cell.angle_gamma   90.00
#
_symmetry.space_group_name_H-M   'P 1'
#
loop_
_entity.id
_entity.type
_entity.pdbx_description
1 polymer ?
#
loop_
_entity_poly.entity_id
_entity_poly.type
_entity_poly.pdbx_seq_one_letter_code
_entity_poly.pdbx_strand_id
1 'polypeptide(L)'
;MRRIIVATLSAALVAAVLLSGGCSKPWTHPDYSGKELDRKFQEDSLKCEVVAGEEFPLDKHKQNKRFLMCMADLGWNYHPDGEGYRFQTKPR
;
A
#
# COMPACT_ATOMS: atom_id res chain seq x y z
N MET A 1 -37.24 9.49 37.95
CA MET A 1 -36.90 8.15 37.41
C MET A 1 -36.75 8.23 35.90
N ARG A 2 -35.55 7.85 35.42
CA ARG A 2 -35.22 7.26 34.09
C ARG A 2 -35.82 7.89 32.82
N ARG A 3 -35.06 8.80 32.20
CA ARG A 3 -35.08 9.00 30.73
C ARG A 3 -33.65 9.29 30.24
N ILE A 4 -32.77 8.30 30.39
CA ILE A 4 -31.45 8.29 29.74
C ILE A 4 -31.37 6.97 28.97
N ILE A 5 -32.12 6.86 27.87
CA ILE A 5 -32.04 5.70 26.97
C ILE A 5 -32.29 6.16 25.52
N VAL A 6 -31.66 7.25 25.07
CA VAL A 6 -31.70 7.65 23.65
C VAL A 6 -30.39 8.35 23.28
N ALA A 7 -29.24 7.70 23.51
CA ALA A 7 -27.95 8.28 23.10
C ALA A 7 -26.85 7.25 22.78
N THR A 8 -27.16 5.96 22.74
CA THR A 8 -26.12 4.91 22.60
C THR A 8 -26.22 4.11 21.31
N LEU A 9 -27.19 4.38 20.43
CA LEU A 9 -27.39 3.60 19.19
C LEU A 9 -26.69 4.17 17.95
N SER A 10 -26.18 5.41 17.99
CA SER A 10 -25.60 6.06 16.81
C SER A 10 -24.08 5.90 16.67
N ALA A 11 -23.38 5.42 17.70
CA ALA A 11 -21.91 5.28 17.67
C ALA A 11 -21.42 4.03 16.92
N ALA A 12 -22.28 3.01 16.76
CA ALA A 12 -21.88 1.74 16.16
C ALA A 12 -21.81 1.78 14.61
N LEU A 13 -22.54 2.68 13.95
CA LEU A 13 -22.57 2.73 12.49
C LEU A 13 -21.35 3.43 11.86
N VAL A 14 -20.68 4.33 12.58
CA VAL A 14 -19.53 5.10 12.04
C VAL A 14 -18.24 4.26 12.07
N ALA A 15 -18.10 3.33 13.01
CA ALA A 15 -16.93 2.46 13.12
C ALA A 15 -16.82 1.46 11.95
N ALA A 16 -17.94 1.01 11.39
CA ALA A 16 -17.95 0.06 10.28
C ALA A 16 -17.43 0.66 8.95
N VAL A 17 -17.58 1.97 8.76
CA VAL A 17 -17.09 2.67 7.54
C VAL A 17 -15.58 2.94 7.59
N LEU A 18 -14.99 2.99 8.80
CA LEU A 18 -13.53 3.15 8.95
C LEU A 18 -12.77 1.82 8.81
N LEU A 19 -13.44 0.68 9.02
CA LEU A 19 -12.86 -0.66 8.85
C LEU A 19 -12.88 -1.16 7.40
N SER A 20 -13.65 -0.51 6.52
CA SER A 20 -13.58 -0.72 5.07
C SER A 20 -12.53 0.15 4.39
N GLY A 21 -11.75 0.92 5.16
CA GLY A 21 -10.44 1.39 4.76
C GLY A 21 -9.53 0.18 4.61
N GLY A 22 -9.69 -0.56 3.50
CA GLY A 22 -8.79 -1.63 3.14
C GLY A 22 -7.38 -1.09 3.25
N CYS A 23 -6.50 -1.80 3.96
CA CYS A 23 -5.08 -1.50 4.00
C CYS A 23 -4.57 -1.54 2.56
N SER A 24 -4.65 -0.40 1.89
CA SER A 24 -4.13 -0.19 0.57
C SER A 24 -2.63 -0.36 0.73
N LYS A 25 -2.13 -1.45 0.19
CA LYS A 25 -0.69 -1.66 0.13
C LYS A 25 -0.13 -0.46 -0.62
N PRO A 26 0.96 0.15 -0.12
CA PRO A 26 1.55 1.31 -0.76
C PRO A 26 2.23 0.94 -2.09
N TRP A 27 1.98 -0.25 -2.61
CA TRP A 27 2.58 -0.79 -3.81
C TRP A 27 1.50 -1.45 -4.66
N THR A 28 1.50 -1.11 -5.94
CA THR A 28 0.61 -1.70 -6.95
C THR A 28 1.42 -2.11 -8.16
N HIS A 29 0.91 -3.10 -8.89
CA HIS A 29 1.49 -3.56 -10.14
C HIS A 29 0.37 -3.77 -11.16
N PRO A 30 0.49 -3.29 -12.41
CA PRO A 30 -0.58 -3.39 -13.39
C PRO A 30 -0.91 -4.85 -13.76
N ASP A 31 0.10 -5.73 -13.72
CA ASP A 31 -0.04 -7.10 -14.20
C ASP A 31 -0.47 -8.13 -13.14
N TYR A 32 -0.46 -7.75 -11.85
CA TYR A 32 -0.72 -8.68 -10.75
C TYR A 32 -1.88 -8.18 -9.87
N SER A 33 -2.63 -9.12 -9.30
CA SER A 33 -3.70 -8.80 -8.35
C SER A 33 -3.88 -9.91 -7.30
N GLY A 34 -4.59 -9.60 -6.21
CA GLY A 34 -4.89 -10.56 -5.15
C GLY A 34 -3.65 -11.21 -4.54
N LYS A 35 -3.69 -12.53 -4.34
CA LYS A 35 -2.58 -13.29 -3.71
C LYS A 35 -1.31 -13.31 -4.57
N GLU A 36 -1.45 -13.19 -5.88
CA GLU A 36 -0.30 -13.18 -6.78
C GLU A 36 0.50 -11.88 -6.65
N LEU A 37 -0.19 -10.74 -6.51
CA LEU A 37 0.42 -9.46 -6.22
C LEU A 37 1.32 -9.55 -4.98
N ASP A 38 0.83 -10.19 -3.92
CA ASP A 38 1.56 -10.31 -2.66
C ASP A 38 2.82 -11.16 -2.78
N ARG A 39 2.70 -12.32 -3.45
CA ARG A 39 3.83 -13.20 -3.72
C ARG A 39 4.87 -12.49 -4.57
N LYS A 40 4.44 -11.82 -5.64
CA LYS A 40 5.33 -11.09 -6.54
C LYS A 40 6.02 -9.93 -5.87
N PHE A 41 5.28 -9.18 -5.05
CA PHE A 41 5.86 -8.10 -4.26
C PHE A 41 7.00 -8.61 -3.37
N GLN A 42 6.79 -9.72 -2.67
CA GLN A 42 7.82 -10.32 -1.81
C GLN A 42 9.05 -10.80 -2.60
N GLU A 43 8.83 -11.48 -3.73
CA GLU A 43 9.93 -11.95 -4.60
C GLU A 43 10.78 -10.77 -5.10
N ASP A 44 10.12 -9.74 -5.62
CA ASP A 44 10.79 -8.58 -6.21
C ASP A 44 11.44 -7.68 -5.15
N SER A 45 10.79 -7.49 -4.00
CA SER A 45 11.33 -6.68 -2.91
C SER A 45 12.62 -7.28 -2.36
N LEU A 46 12.66 -8.61 -2.14
CA LEU A 46 13.86 -9.29 -1.67
C LEU A 46 15.01 -9.15 -2.66
N LYS A 47 14.74 -9.30 -3.96
CA LYS A 47 15.74 -9.09 -5.01
C LYS A 47 16.28 -7.66 -4.98
N CYS A 48 15.40 -6.66 -4.87
CA CYS A 48 15.80 -5.26 -4.84
C CYS A 48 16.56 -4.87 -3.56
N GLU A 49 16.23 -5.48 -2.40
CA GLU A 49 16.97 -5.30 -1.16
C GLU A 49 18.41 -5.82 -1.26
N VAL A 50 18.61 -6.99 -1.86
CA VAL A 50 19.95 -7.56 -2.08
C VAL A 50 20.77 -6.64 -2.98
N VAL A 51 20.23 -6.24 -4.13
CA VAL A 51 20.93 -5.32 -5.06
C VAL A 51 21.30 -4.01 -4.38
N ALA A 52 20.36 -3.41 -3.63
CA ALA A 52 20.63 -2.18 -2.90
C ALA A 52 21.71 -2.37 -1.82
N GLY A 53 21.67 -3.48 -1.08
CA GLY A 53 22.63 -3.83 -0.04
C GLY A 53 24.03 -4.11 -0.58
N GLU A 54 24.15 -4.76 -1.74
CA GLU A 54 25.43 -5.02 -2.40
C GLU A 54 26.06 -3.73 -2.95
N GLU A 55 25.26 -2.84 -3.53
CA GLU A 55 25.75 -1.59 -4.13
C GLU A 55 26.13 -0.55 -3.05
N PHE A 56 25.38 -0.49 -1.94
CA PHE A 56 25.55 0.51 -0.90
C PHE A 56 25.59 -0.09 0.52
N PRO A 57 26.55 -0.96 0.88
CA PRO A 57 26.49 -1.80 2.08
C PRO A 57 26.32 -1.05 3.41
N LEU A 58 26.84 0.18 3.51
CA LEU A 58 26.82 0.97 4.75
C LEU A 58 25.89 2.19 4.71
N ASP A 59 25.33 2.54 3.54
CA ASP A 59 24.57 3.78 3.35
C ASP A 59 23.08 3.47 3.15
N LYS A 60 22.33 3.48 4.27
CA LYS A 60 20.89 3.16 4.28
C LYS A 60 20.05 4.12 3.43
N HIS A 61 20.49 5.38 3.27
CA HIS A 61 19.77 6.34 2.45
C HIS A 61 19.92 5.99 0.96
N LYS A 62 21.14 5.66 0.52
CA LYS A 62 21.38 5.20 -0.85
C LYS A 62 20.76 3.83 -1.12
N GLN A 63 20.78 2.90 -0.15
CA GLN A 63 20.06 1.62 -0.25
C GLN A 63 18.58 1.85 -0.53
N ASN A 64 17.91 2.70 0.26
CA ASN A 64 16.49 2.99 0.07
C ASN A 64 16.21 3.60 -1.32
N LYS A 65 17.02 4.57 -1.75
CA LYS A 65 16.88 5.15 -3.09
C LYS A 65 17.03 4.09 -4.19
N ARG A 66 18.02 3.21 -4.07
CA ARG A 66 18.27 2.15 -5.06
C ARG A 66 17.15 1.11 -5.08
N PHE A 67 16.63 0.75 -3.91
CA PHE A 67 15.47 -0.13 -3.76
C PHE A 67 14.26 0.42 -4.51
N LEU A 68 13.90 1.69 -4.28
CA LEU A 68 12.75 2.31 -4.94
C LEU A 68 12.90 2.35 -6.46
N MET A 69 14.12 2.63 -6.96
CA MET A 69 14.41 2.58 -8.40
C MET A 69 14.26 1.16 -8.95
N CYS A 70 14.82 0.15 -8.26
CA CYS A 70 14.71 -1.24 -8.67
C CYS A 70 13.26 -1.72 -8.73
N MET A 71 12.44 -1.38 -7.73
CA MET A 71 11.01 -1.71 -7.72
C MET A 71 10.27 -1.04 -8.88
N ALA A 72 10.56 0.24 -9.16
CA ALA A 72 9.98 0.96 -10.29
C ALA A 72 10.39 0.34 -11.65
N ASP A 73 11.66 -0.06 -11.80
CA ASP A 73 12.17 -0.75 -13.00
C ASP A 73 11.45 -2.09 -13.24
N LEU A 74 10.98 -2.74 -12.16
CA LEU A 74 10.18 -3.96 -12.20
C LEU A 74 8.68 -3.70 -12.43
N GLY A 75 8.25 -2.45 -12.59
CA GLY A 75 6.85 -2.09 -12.86
C GLY A 75 6.01 -1.78 -11.63
N TRP A 76 6.61 -1.77 -10.43
CA TRP A 76 5.90 -1.43 -9.19
C TRP A 76 5.71 0.07 -9.05
N ASN A 77 4.48 0.46 -8.69
CA ASN A 77 4.11 1.84 -8.43
C ASN A 77 3.93 2.06 -6.93
N TYR A 78 4.71 2.99 -6.37
CA TYR A 78 4.67 3.35 -4.96
C TYR A 78 3.65 4.45 -4.68
N HIS A 79 2.77 4.21 -3.71
CA HIS A 79 1.68 5.08 -3.26
C HIS A 79 1.81 5.28 -1.75
N PRO A 80 2.61 6.25 -1.29
CA PRO A 80 2.90 6.44 0.14
C PRO A 80 1.65 6.75 0.98
N ASP A 81 0.60 7.29 0.35
CA ASP A 81 -0.64 7.72 1.01
C ASP A 81 -1.80 6.72 0.88
N GLY A 82 -1.55 5.51 0.35
CA GLY A 82 -2.56 4.46 0.31
C GLY A 82 -3.68 4.65 -0.73
N GLU A 83 -3.48 5.47 -1.76
CA GLU A 83 -4.36 5.46 -2.94
C GLU A 83 -3.59 4.94 -4.15
N GLY A 84 -3.62 3.61 -4.32
CA GLY A 84 -3.22 2.98 -5.57
C GLY A 84 -3.98 3.61 -6.75
N TYR A 85 -3.22 4.10 -7.74
CA TYR A 85 -3.66 4.75 -8.97
C TYR A 85 -5.11 4.44 -9.41
N ARG A 86 -6.02 5.43 -9.36
CA ARG A 86 -7.34 5.37 -10.02
C ARG A 86 -7.23 6.04 -11.39
N PHE A 87 -7.28 5.26 -12.47
CA PHE A 87 -7.46 5.83 -13.80
C PHE A 87 -8.86 6.44 -13.92
N GLN A 88 -8.98 7.77 -13.83
CA GLN A 88 -10.19 8.47 -14.27
C GLN A 88 -10.11 8.69 -15.78
N THR A 89 -10.60 7.74 -16.57
CA THR A 89 -10.91 8.03 -17.97
C THR A 89 -12.21 8.84 -18.01
N LYS A 90 -12.12 10.14 -18.31
CA LYS A 90 -13.31 10.94 -18.63
C LYS A 90 -14.05 10.29 -19.81
N PRO A 91 -15.38 10.12 -19.76
CA PRO A 91 -16.17 9.83 -20.95
C PRO A 91 -16.02 10.99 -21.94
N ARG A 92 -15.85 10.65 -23.23
CA ARG A 92 -15.76 11.60 -24.34
C ARG A 92 -16.96 12.52 -24.41
#